data_AF-A0A353RJ74-F1
#
_entry.id   AF-A0A353RJ74-F1
#
_cell.length_a   1.000
_cell.length_b   1.000
_cell.length_c   1.000
_cell.angle_alpha   90.00
_cell.angle_beta   90.00
_cell.angle_gamma   90.00
#
_symmetry.space_group_name_H-M   'P 1'
#
loop_
_entity.id
_entity.type
_entity.pdbx_description
1 polymer ?
#
loop_
_entity_poly.entity_id
_entity_poly.type
_entity_poly.pdbx_seq_one_letter_code
_entity_poly.pdbx_strand_id
1 'polypeptide(L)'
;DLGSLVLLMSIFGTKIALAYVALGLIIAIIGGTFIERMHMDNYVADFVKNAGVVDVDAPAVTQKDRVIYAKEQVVTTFKKVFPYILIGVGIGAVIHNWIPESFVERVLGSGNPFGVVMATLIGIPMYADIFGSIPIAEALLYKGAQLGTVLSFMMAVTTLSLPSMIMLSKAIKPKLMALFIVICTVGIIAVGYLFNIFQYLFI
;
A
#
# COMPACT_ATOMS: atom_id res chain seq x y z
N ASP A 1 3.77 8.95 -1.23
CA ASP A 1 4.11 10.38 -1.09
C ASP A 1 5.63 10.56 -1.28
N LEU A 2 6.16 11.79 -1.19
CA LEU A 2 7.61 12.03 -1.34
C LEU A 2 8.43 11.39 -0.19
N GLY A 3 7.90 11.34 1.03
CA GLY A 3 8.60 10.75 2.17
C GLY A 3 8.75 9.24 2.02
N SER A 4 7.70 8.56 1.59
CA SER A 4 7.72 7.13 1.30
C SER A 4 8.65 6.80 0.14
N LEU A 5 8.72 7.66 -0.89
CA LEU A 5 9.66 7.52 -1.98
C LEU A 5 11.11 7.59 -1.48
N VAL A 6 11.41 8.55 -0.61
CA VAL A 6 12.76 8.72 -0.04
C VAL A 6 13.19 7.49 0.77
N LEU A 7 12.30 6.94 1.60
CA LEU A 7 12.61 5.72 2.34
C LEU A 7 12.79 4.50 1.43
N LEU A 8 11.95 4.38 0.41
CA LEU A 8 12.05 3.28 -0.56
C LEU A 8 13.36 3.38 -1.36
N MET A 9 13.77 4.59 -1.76
CA MET A 9 15.09 4.85 -2.36
C MET A 9 16.23 4.50 -1.40
N SER A 10 16.08 4.78 -0.11
CA SER A 10 17.12 4.51 0.89
C SER A 10 17.33 3.02 1.14
N ILE A 11 16.27 2.21 1.09
CA ILE A 11 16.32 0.78 1.47
C ILE A 11 16.49 -0.11 0.25
N PHE A 12 15.75 0.15 -0.83
CA PHE A 12 15.75 -0.68 -2.03
C PHE A 12 16.57 -0.06 -3.18
N GLY A 13 17.10 1.14 -3.00
CA GLY A 13 17.89 1.83 -4.02
C GLY A 13 17.04 2.64 -5.02
N THR A 14 17.67 3.66 -5.60
CA THR A 14 17.00 4.64 -6.47
C THR A 14 16.41 4.02 -7.73
N LYS A 15 17.11 3.06 -8.36
CA LYS A 15 16.63 2.44 -9.60
C LYS A 15 15.32 1.67 -9.39
N ILE A 16 15.25 0.91 -8.29
CA ILE A 16 14.06 0.12 -7.93
C ILE A 16 12.91 1.05 -7.59
N ALA A 17 13.16 2.11 -6.81
CA ALA A 17 12.13 3.06 -6.45
C ALA A 17 11.53 3.79 -7.65
N LEU A 18 12.37 4.25 -8.58
CA LEU A 18 11.90 4.90 -9.81
C LEU A 18 11.10 3.92 -10.69
N ALA A 19 11.59 2.69 -10.87
CA ALA A 19 10.86 1.66 -11.61
C ALA A 19 9.51 1.35 -10.96
N TYR A 20 9.47 1.27 -9.62
CA TYR A 20 8.26 0.99 -8.85
C TYR A 20 7.21 2.07 -9.07
N VAL A 21 7.60 3.34 -9.01
CA VAL A 21 6.68 4.47 -9.28
C VAL A 21 6.22 4.48 -10.73
N ALA A 22 7.12 4.26 -11.69
CA ALA A 22 6.77 4.24 -13.10
C ALA A 22 5.77 3.11 -13.42
N LEU A 23 6.01 1.90 -12.92
CA LEU A 23 5.12 0.75 -13.13
C LEU A 23 3.77 0.96 -12.43
N GLY A 24 3.76 1.50 -11.21
CA GLY A 24 2.53 1.87 -10.51
C GLY A 24 1.71 2.88 -11.29
N LEU A 25 2.36 3.90 -11.87
CA LEU A 25 1.70 4.90 -12.72
C LEU A 25 1.11 4.26 -13.99
N ILE A 26 1.86 3.37 -14.65
CA ILE A 26 1.38 2.64 -15.84
C ILE A 26 0.12 1.83 -15.51
N ILE A 27 0.12 1.08 -14.40
CA ILE A 27 -1.06 0.33 -13.96
C ILE A 27 -2.23 1.28 -13.68
N ALA A 28 -2.00 2.39 -13.00
CA ALA A 28 -3.06 3.35 -12.68
C ALA A 28 -3.71 3.91 -13.96
N ILE A 29 -2.91 4.26 -14.96
CA ILE A 29 -3.39 4.78 -16.25
C ILE A 29 -4.17 3.69 -17.00
N ILE A 30 -3.60 2.48 -17.14
CA ILE A 30 -4.23 1.37 -17.86
C ILE A 30 -5.52 0.94 -17.17
N GLY A 31 -5.48 0.77 -15.85
CA GLY A 31 -6.62 0.37 -15.04
C GLY A 31 -7.75 1.41 -15.06
N GLY A 32 -7.40 2.70 -14.92
CA GLY A 32 -8.36 3.80 -15.04
C GLY A 32 -9.03 3.84 -16.42
N THR A 33 -8.22 3.76 -17.49
CA THR A 33 -8.72 3.71 -18.87
C THR A 33 -9.64 2.50 -19.11
N PHE A 34 -9.31 1.35 -18.52
CA PHE A 34 -10.13 0.14 -18.63
C PHE A 34 -11.49 0.29 -17.93
N ILE A 35 -11.50 0.87 -16.73
CA ILE A 35 -12.72 1.17 -15.98
C ILE A 35 -13.61 2.15 -16.74
N GLU A 36 -13.01 3.18 -17.35
CA GLU A 36 -13.71 4.18 -18.17
C GLU A 36 -14.33 3.54 -19.42
N ARG A 37 -13.60 2.66 -20.12
CA ARG A 37 -14.12 1.92 -21.29
C ARG A 37 -15.29 1.00 -20.97
N MET A 38 -15.40 0.54 -19.73
CA MET A 38 -16.54 -0.26 -19.27
C MET A 38 -17.74 0.59 -18.87
N HIS A 39 -17.67 1.93 -19.02
CA HIS A 39 -18.73 2.88 -18.66
C HIS A 39 -19.22 2.70 -17.20
N MET A 40 -18.27 2.45 -16.31
CA MET A 40 -18.56 2.15 -14.90
C MET A 40 -18.83 3.42 -14.06
N ASP A 41 -18.84 4.59 -14.69
CA ASP A 41 -19.26 5.88 -14.13
C ASP A 41 -20.63 5.80 -13.45
N ASN A 42 -21.57 5.01 -13.95
CA ASN A 42 -22.89 4.76 -13.33
C ASN A 42 -22.83 4.07 -11.94
N TYR A 43 -21.66 3.56 -11.55
CA TYR A 43 -21.41 2.91 -10.27
C TYR A 43 -20.71 3.80 -9.25
N VAL A 44 -20.42 5.06 -9.58
CA VAL A 44 -20.04 6.08 -8.60
C VAL A 44 -21.31 6.65 -7.96
N ALA A 45 -21.30 6.85 -6.65
CA ALA A 45 -22.45 7.34 -5.91
C ALA A 45 -22.84 8.76 -6.36
N ASP A 46 -24.14 9.01 -6.47
CA ASP A 46 -24.66 10.26 -7.02
C ASP A 46 -24.30 11.49 -6.18
N PHE A 47 -24.10 11.34 -4.87
CA PHE A 47 -23.64 12.43 -4.01
C PHE A 47 -22.20 12.86 -4.31
N VAL A 48 -21.35 11.96 -4.83
CA VAL A 48 -19.98 12.30 -5.26
C VAL A 48 -20.02 13.02 -6.61
N LYS A 49 -20.91 12.60 -7.51
CA LYS A 49 -21.12 13.24 -8.81
C LYS A 49 -21.77 14.62 -8.70
N ASN A 50 -22.71 14.75 -7.77
CA ASN A 50 -23.51 15.95 -7.53
C ASN A 50 -23.03 16.73 -6.30
N ALA A 51 -21.81 16.45 -5.81
CA ALA A 51 -21.15 17.29 -4.83
C ALA A 51 -20.86 18.65 -5.47
N GLY A 52 -21.86 19.52 -5.48
CA GLY A 52 -21.65 20.94 -5.68
C GLY A 52 -20.65 21.43 -4.64
N VAL A 53 -19.84 22.42 -5.00
CA VAL A 53 -19.00 23.14 -4.04
C VAL A 53 -19.95 23.79 -3.04
N VAL A 54 -20.25 23.09 -1.96
CA VAL A 54 -20.84 23.72 -0.78
C VAL A 54 -19.68 24.51 -0.21
N ASP A 55 -19.68 25.82 -0.46
CA ASP A 55 -18.84 26.76 0.26
C ASP A 55 -19.25 26.69 1.73
N VAL A 56 -18.69 25.72 2.42
CA VAL A 56 -18.63 25.73 3.87
C VAL A 56 -17.70 26.89 4.17
N ASP A 57 -18.25 27.99 4.67
CA ASP A 57 -17.48 29.09 5.27
C ASP A 57 -16.60 28.51 6.37
N ALA A 58 -15.44 28.00 5.97
CA ALA A 58 -14.45 27.47 6.87
C ALA A 58 -13.85 28.68 7.57
N PRO A 59 -13.96 28.79 8.91
CA PRO A 59 -13.39 29.92 9.63
C PRO A 59 -11.91 30.06 9.25
N ALA A 60 -11.49 31.27 8.89
CA ALA A 60 -10.12 31.55 8.47
C ALA A 60 -9.16 31.33 9.65
N VAL A 61 -8.67 30.10 9.79
CA VAL A 61 -7.77 29.71 10.88
C VAL A 61 -6.43 30.43 10.71
N THR A 62 -6.05 31.23 11.70
CA THR A 62 -4.79 31.98 11.72
C THR A 62 -3.59 31.03 11.70
N GLN A 63 -2.44 31.46 11.15
CA GLN A 63 -1.17 30.70 11.19
C GLN A 63 -0.84 30.17 12.60
N LYS A 64 -1.09 30.98 13.65
CA LYS A 64 -0.88 30.59 15.05
C LYS A 64 -1.81 29.44 15.47
N ASP A 65 -3.08 29.54 15.13
CA ASP A 65 -4.10 28.53 15.46
C ASP A 65 -3.83 27.21 14.71
N ARG A 66 -3.29 27.27 13.48
CA ARG A 66 -2.87 26.09 12.73
C ARG A 66 -1.70 25.36 13.40
N VAL A 67 -0.72 26.09 13.92
CA VAL A 67 0.44 25.48 14.61
C VAL A 67 0.04 24.86 15.94
N ILE A 68 -0.83 25.54 16.71
CA ILE A 68 -1.37 25.01 17.97
C ILE A 68 -2.17 23.74 17.67
N TYR A 69 -3.08 23.80 16.70
CA TYR A 69 -3.86 22.64 16.26
C TYR A 69 -2.97 21.48 15.81
N ALA A 70 -1.95 21.74 14.99
CA ALA A 70 -1.03 20.69 14.54
C ALA A 70 -0.29 20.03 15.71
N LYS A 71 0.19 20.82 16.68
CA LYS A 71 0.85 20.30 17.89
C LYS A 71 -0.09 19.45 18.72
N GLU A 72 -1.31 19.91 18.95
CA GLU A 72 -2.33 19.18 19.72
C GLU A 72 -2.74 17.88 19.02
N GLN A 73 -2.93 17.91 17.69
CA GLN A 73 -3.26 16.72 16.89
C GLN A 73 -2.13 15.69 16.94
N VAL A 74 -0.87 16.12 16.78
CA VAL A 74 0.30 15.22 16.87
C VAL A 74 0.38 14.58 18.24
N VAL A 75 0.30 15.37 19.32
CA VAL A 75 0.38 14.84 20.70
C VAL A 75 -0.79 13.90 21.00
N THR A 76 -2.00 14.27 20.59
CA THR A 76 -3.21 13.45 20.81
C THR A 76 -3.13 12.13 20.06
N THR A 77 -2.74 12.18 18.78
CA THR A 77 -2.59 10.98 17.95
C THR A 77 -1.49 10.08 18.50
N PHE A 78 -0.33 10.65 18.84
CA PHE A 78 0.77 9.90 19.42
C PHE A 78 0.35 9.20 20.72
N LYS A 79 -0.25 9.92 21.68
CA LYS A 79 -0.70 9.33 22.95
C LYS A 79 -1.73 8.23 22.76
N LYS A 80 -2.62 8.37 21.77
CA LYS A 80 -3.64 7.34 21.47
C LYS A 80 -3.01 6.10 20.84
N VAL A 81 -2.10 6.26 19.88
CA VAL A 81 -1.58 5.14 19.07
C VAL A 81 -0.36 4.47 19.70
N PHE A 82 0.48 5.21 20.43
CA PHE A 82 1.71 4.73 21.07
C PHE A 82 1.55 3.47 21.94
N PRO A 83 0.58 3.35 22.86
CA PRO A 83 0.44 2.12 23.65
C PRO A 83 0.12 0.90 22.79
N TYR A 84 -0.69 1.06 21.74
CA TYR A 84 -0.99 -0.03 20.81
C TYR A 84 0.23 -0.42 19.96
N ILE A 85 1.03 0.56 19.52
CA ILE A 85 2.32 0.28 18.85
C ILE A 85 3.23 -0.51 19.78
N LEU A 86 3.36 -0.12 21.04
CA LEU A 86 4.26 -0.78 21.98
C LEU A 86 3.86 -2.25 22.23
N ILE A 87 2.55 -2.51 22.37
CA ILE A 87 2.00 -3.86 22.48
C ILE A 87 2.24 -4.65 21.18
N GLY A 88 1.94 -4.04 20.02
CA GLY A 88 2.11 -4.68 18.72
C GLY A 88 3.58 -5.03 18.41
N VAL A 89 4.51 -4.12 18.72
CA VAL A 89 5.96 -4.35 18.60
C VAL A 89 6.41 -5.42 19.60
N GLY A 90 5.91 -5.41 20.84
CA GLY A 90 6.24 -6.43 21.83
C GLY A 90 5.79 -7.83 21.40
N ILE A 91 4.54 -7.97 20.95
CA ILE A 91 4.01 -9.22 20.39
C ILE A 91 4.80 -9.61 19.13
N GLY A 92 5.05 -8.65 18.25
CA GLY A 92 5.82 -8.84 17.03
C GLY A 92 7.23 -9.35 17.31
N ALA A 93 7.92 -8.80 18.31
CA ALA A 93 9.25 -9.24 18.73
C ALA A 93 9.25 -10.66 19.28
N VAL A 94 8.22 -11.05 20.04
CA VAL A 94 8.06 -12.43 20.52
C VAL A 94 7.82 -13.40 19.36
N ILE A 95 6.97 -13.01 18.40
CA ILE A 95 6.61 -13.84 17.23
C ILE A 95 7.71 -13.82 16.16
N HIS A 96 8.60 -12.83 16.12
CA HIS A 96 9.60 -12.68 15.06
C HIS A 96 10.56 -13.88 14.95
N ASN A 97 10.85 -14.52 16.09
CA ASN A 97 11.65 -15.73 16.16
C ASN A 97 10.90 -17.01 15.72
N TRP A 98 9.59 -16.95 15.55
CA TRP A 98 8.74 -18.09 15.15
C TRP A 98 8.65 -18.32 13.65
N ILE A 99 9.03 -17.34 12.82
CA ILE A 99 9.07 -17.53 11.36
C ILE A 99 10.52 -17.80 10.94
N PRO A 100 10.90 -19.08 10.75
CA PRO A 100 12.26 -19.42 10.33
C PRO A 100 12.53 -18.91 8.92
N GLU A 101 13.76 -18.47 8.69
CA GLU A 101 14.24 -17.99 7.39
C GLU A 101 14.00 -19.02 6.28
N SER A 102 14.26 -20.30 6.56
CA SER A 102 14.03 -21.40 5.61
C SER A 102 12.57 -21.57 5.19
N PHE A 103 11.61 -21.13 6.01
CA PHE A 103 10.19 -21.12 5.63
C PHE A 103 9.90 -19.95 4.68
N VAL A 104 10.43 -18.75 4.99
CA VAL A 104 10.28 -17.57 4.13
C VAL A 104 10.92 -17.83 2.77
N GLU A 105 12.13 -18.36 2.73
CA GLU A 105 12.84 -18.67 1.50
C GLU A 105 12.09 -19.73 0.67
N ARG A 106 11.53 -20.76 1.30
CA ARG A 106 10.75 -21.80 0.60
C ARG A 106 9.45 -21.25 0.00
N VAL A 107 8.76 -20.36 0.71
CA VAL A 107 7.42 -19.90 0.33
C VAL A 107 7.47 -18.66 -0.56
N LEU A 108 8.36 -17.71 -0.26
CA LEU A 108 8.46 -16.38 -0.88
C LEU A 108 9.77 -16.13 -1.63
N GLY A 109 10.75 -17.05 -1.52
CA GLY A 109 12.03 -16.99 -2.22
C GLY A 109 11.98 -17.54 -3.65
N SER A 110 13.15 -17.65 -4.28
CA SER A 110 13.28 -17.87 -5.73
C SER A 110 12.83 -19.24 -6.25
N GLY A 111 12.67 -20.21 -5.36
CA GLY A 111 12.19 -21.55 -5.71
C GLY A 111 10.69 -21.66 -5.95
N ASN A 112 9.89 -20.62 -5.64
CA ASN A 112 8.43 -20.68 -5.74
C ASN A 112 7.85 -19.56 -6.63
N PRO A 113 7.39 -19.86 -7.86
CA PRO A 113 6.76 -18.86 -8.70
C PRO A 113 5.45 -18.33 -8.12
N PHE A 114 4.81 -19.02 -7.17
CA PHE A 114 3.58 -18.54 -6.53
C PHE A 114 3.83 -17.52 -5.40
N GLY A 115 5.10 -17.23 -5.06
CA GLY A 115 5.45 -16.31 -3.98
C GLY A 115 4.79 -14.93 -4.12
N VAL A 116 4.83 -14.35 -5.34
CA VAL A 116 4.21 -13.05 -5.66
C VAL A 116 2.70 -13.05 -5.40
N VAL A 117 2.00 -14.11 -5.83
CA VAL A 117 0.55 -14.22 -5.67
C VAL A 117 0.20 -14.35 -4.20
N MET A 118 0.91 -15.20 -3.46
CA MET A 118 0.69 -15.37 -2.01
C MET A 118 0.94 -14.07 -1.25
N ALA A 119 2.06 -13.40 -1.54
CA ALA A 119 2.40 -12.12 -0.95
C ALA A 119 1.33 -11.05 -1.22
N THR A 120 0.83 -10.98 -2.45
CA THR A 120 -0.26 -10.05 -2.81
C THR A 120 -1.54 -10.36 -2.01
N LEU A 121 -1.97 -11.63 -2.00
CA LEU A 121 -3.21 -12.03 -1.33
C LEU A 121 -3.16 -11.84 0.19
N ILE A 122 -2.01 -12.08 0.82
CA ILE A 122 -1.78 -11.80 2.24
C ILE A 122 -1.74 -10.30 2.51
N GLY A 123 -1.19 -9.51 1.58
CA GLY A 123 -1.09 -8.07 1.69
C GLY A 123 -2.45 -7.34 1.63
N ILE A 124 -3.38 -7.80 0.78
CA ILE A 124 -4.70 -7.17 0.59
C ILE A 124 -5.46 -6.92 1.93
N PRO A 125 -5.69 -7.90 2.81
CA PRO A 125 -6.42 -7.67 4.05
C PRO A 125 -5.59 -6.93 5.10
N MET A 126 -4.27 -6.82 4.94
CA MET A 126 -3.42 -6.20 5.93
C MET A 126 -3.61 -4.68 5.97
N TYR A 127 -3.86 -4.16 7.16
CA TYR A 127 -3.88 -2.73 7.40
C TYR A 127 -2.49 -2.24 7.82
N ALA A 128 -1.77 -1.67 6.87
CA ALA A 128 -0.59 -0.87 7.14
C ALA A 128 -0.43 0.20 6.06
N ASP A 129 0.21 1.29 6.43
CA ASP A 129 0.67 2.28 5.48
C ASP A 129 2.02 1.86 4.88
N ILE A 130 2.47 2.61 3.88
CA ILE A 130 3.74 2.32 3.22
C ILE A 130 4.91 2.37 4.21
N PHE A 131 4.89 3.31 5.16
CA PHE A 131 5.91 3.45 6.20
C PHE A 131 6.00 2.23 7.11
N GLY A 132 4.87 1.67 7.54
CA GLY A 132 4.82 0.45 8.33
C GLY A 132 5.14 -0.81 7.54
N SER A 133 4.87 -0.82 6.22
CA SER A 133 5.17 -1.96 5.36
C SER A 133 6.66 -2.12 5.02
N ILE A 134 7.43 -1.02 5.03
CA ILE A 134 8.84 -0.99 4.65
C ILE A 134 9.72 -1.87 5.57
N PRO A 135 9.67 -1.77 6.91
CA PRO A 135 10.47 -2.64 7.78
C PRO A 135 10.13 -4.12 7.64
N ILE A 136 8.86 -4.44 7.39
CA ILE A 136 8.41 -5.82 7.13
C ILE A 136 9.00 -6.32 5.81
N ALA A 137 8.92 -5.50 4.77
CA ALA A 137 9.47 -5.77 3.47
C ALA A 137 10.99 -5.98 3.50
N GLU A 138 11.70 -5.12 4.22
CA GLU A 138 13.14 -5.24 4.48
C GLU A 138 13.47 -6.55 5.20
N ALA A 139 12.75 -6.90 6.28
CA ALA A 139 12.97 -8.15 7.00
C ALA A 139 12.70 -9.40 6.15
N LEU A 140 11.69 -9.38 5.27
CA LEU A 140 11.41 -10.47 4.33
C LEU A 140 12.51 -10.60 3.27
N LEU A 141 12.99 -9.47 2.75
CA LEU A 141 14.08 -9.45 1.78
C LEU A 141 15.38 -10.01 2.39
N TYR A 142 15.71 -9.63 3.63
CA TYR A 142 16.84 -10.18 4.36
C TYR A 142 16.72 -11.69 4.61
N LYS A 143 15.50 -12.20 4.80
CA LYS A 143 15.21 -13.64 4.95
C LYS A 143 15.11 -14.40 3.62
N GLY A 144 15.56 -13.83 2.51
CA GLY A 144 15.65 -14.50 1.22
C GLY A 144 14.39 -14.45 0.34
N ALA A 145 13.39 -13.62 0.67
CA ALA A 145 12.26 -13.39 -0.23
C ALA A 145 12.72 -12.67 -1.50
N GLN A 146 12.08 -12.96 -2.65
CA GLN A 146 12.42 -12.25 -3.89
C GLN A 146 11.97 -10.78 -3.83
N LEU A 147 12.73 -9.90 -4.50
CA LEU A 147 12.45 -8.46 -4.50
C LEU A 147 11.03 -8.16 -5.00
N GLY A 148 10.61 -8.73 -6.12
CA GLY A 148 9.27 -8.52 -6.67
C GLY A 148 8.16 -9.09 -5.80
N THR A 149 8.42 -10.19 -5.09
CA THR A 149 7.49 -10.73 -4.08
C THR A 149 7.28 -9.72 -2.95
N VAL A 150 8.36 -9.15 -2.42
CA VAL A 150 8.33 -8.13 -1.36
C VAL A 150 7.62 -6.85 -1.83
N LEU A 151 7.95 -6.37 -3.03
CA LEU A 151 7.31 -5.18 -3.60
C LEU A 151 5.82 -5.40 -3.87
N SER A 152 5.42 -6.59 -4.33
CA SER A 152 4.00 -6.92 -4.54
C SER A 152 3.21 -6.93 -3.23
N PHE A 153 3.80 -7.43 -2.14
CA PHE A 153 3.23 -7.34 -0.80
C PHE A 153 3.00 -5.88 -0.39
N MET A 154 4.03 -5.04 -0.51
CA MET A 154 3.92 -3.62 -0.17
C MET A 154 2.84 -2.89 -0.99
N MET A 155 2.77 -3.16 -2.30
CA MET A 155 1.73 -2.58 -3.16
C MET A 155 0.33 -3.04 -2.75
N ALA A 156 0.17 -4.32 -2.41
CA ALA A 156 -1.12 -4.87 -2.00
C ALA A 156 -1.61 -4.26 -0.69
N VAL A 157 -0.73 -4.22 0.32
CA VAL A 157 -0.99 -3.60 1.63
C VAL A 157 -1.42 -2.15 1.48
N THR A 158 -0.71 -1.38 0.65
CA THR A 158 -0.98 0.06 0.51
C THR A 158 -2.19 0.37 -0.35
N THR A 159 -2.42 -0.40 -1.42
CA THR A 159 -3.47 -0.11 -2.41
C THR A 159 -4.82 -0.69 -2.00
N LEU A 160 -4.85 -1.92 -1.47
CA LEU A 160 -6.06 -2.71 -1.30
C LEU A 160 -6.40 -3.01 0.17
N SER A 161 -5.81 -2.29 1.12
CA SER A 161 -6.10 -2.48 2.56
C SER A 161 -7.59 -2.42 2.89
N LEU A 162 -7.99 -3.19 3.89
CA LEU A 162 -9.39 -3.25 4.32
C LEU A 162 -10.00 -1.87 4.64
N PRO A 163 -9.31 -0.95 5.34
CA PRO A 163 -9.87 0.37 5.62
C PRO A 163 -10.03 1.25 4.39
N SER A 164 -9.12 1.17 3.41
CA SER A 164 -9.27 1.91 2.15
C SER A 164 -10.52 1.42 1.40
N MET A 165 -10.78 0.12 1.43
CA MET A 165 -11.96 -0.49 0.82
C MET A 165 -13.25 -0.11 1.54
N ILE A 166 -13.25 -0.07 2.87
CA ILE A 166 -14.39 0.41 3.65
C ILE A 166 -14.69 1.88 3.32
N MET A 167 -13.66 2.74 3.24
CA MET A 167 -13.84 4.14 2.89
C MET A 167 -14.37 4.31 1.46
N LEU A 168 -13.75 3.63 0.49
CA LEU A 168 -14.14 3.72 -0.91
C LEU A 168 -15.54 3.13 -1.14
N SER A 169 -15.99 2.14 -0.36
CA SER A 169 -17.34 1.56 -0.46
C SER A 169 -18.45 2.57 -0.19
N LYS A 170 -18.14 3.68 0.50
CA LYS A 170 -19.09 4.79 0.68
C LYS A 170 -19.28 5.59 -0.60
N ALA A 171 -18.30 5.62 -1.50
CA ALA A 171 -18.29 6.43 -2.71
C ALA A 171 -18.61 5.63 -4.00
N ILE A 172 -18.34 4.32 -4.03
CA ILE A 172 -18.57 3.47 -5.20
C ILE A 172 -19.42 2.24 -4.86
N LYS A 173 -20.24 1.80 -5.83
CA LYS A 173 -21.07 0.60 -5.71
C LYS A 173 -20.20 -0.67 -5.75
N PRO A 174 -20.66 -1.80 -5.15
CA PRO A 174 -19.88 -3.04 -5.05
C PRO A 174 -19.35 -3.60 -6.38
N LYS A 175 -20.05 -3.39 -7.50
CA LYS A 175 -19.59 -3.86 -8.82
C LYS A 175 -18.31 -3.15 -9.27
N LEU A 176 -18.23 -1.83 -9.09
CA LEU A 176 -17.02 -1.05 -9.41
C LEU A 176 -15.90 -1.36 -8.42
N MET A 177 -16.23 -1.57 -7.14
CA MET A 177 -15.27 -2.02 -6.13
C MET A 177 -14.61 -3.35 -6.52
N ALA A 178 -15.41 -4.35 -6.89
CA ALA A 178 -14.89 -5.65 -7.30
C ALA A 178 -13.98 -5.55 -8.52
N LEU A 179 -14.38 -4.75 -9.53
CA LEU A 179 -13.56 -4.52 -10.72
C LEU A 179 -12.22 -3.85 -10.35
N PHE A 180 -12.25 -2.83 -9.49
CA PHE A 180 -11.05 -2.15 -9.00
C PHE A 180 -10.09 -3.12 -8.30
N ILE A 181 -10.60 -3.94 -7.37
CA ILE A 181 -9.79 -4.94 -6.65
C ILE A 181 -9.12 -5.92 -7.63
N VAL A 182 -9.87 -6.41 -8.62
CA VAL A 182 -9.34 -7.35 -9.62
C VAL A 182 -8.23 -6.70 -10.45
N ILE A 183 -8.46 -5.50 -10.98
CA ILE A 183 -7.47 -4.78 -11.80
C ILE A 183 -6.20 -4.52 -11.00
N CYS A 184 -6.34 -3.99 -9.78
CA CYS A 184 -5.20 -3.73 -8.91
C CYS A 184 -4.45 -5.02 -8.56
N THR A 185 -5.15 -6.10 -8.19
CA THR A 185 -4.53 -7.38 -7.83
C THR A 185 -3.75 -7.95 -9.00
N VAL A 186 -4.34 -7.98 -10.20
CA VAL A 186 -3.66 -8.45 -11.43
C VAL A 186 -2.46 -7.56 -11.76
N GLY A 187 -2.61 -6.24 -11.67
CA GLY A 187 -1.51 -5.30 -11.92
C GLY A 187 -0.35 -5.49 -10.94
N ILE A 188 -0.64 -5.64 -9.65
CA ILE A 188 0.35 -5.85 -8.59
C ILE A 188 1.11 -7.18 -8.83
N ILE A 189 0.40 -8.25 -9.16
CA ILE A 189 1.01 -9.54 -9.48
C ILE A 189 1.90 -9.42 -10.71
N ALA A 190 1.43 -8.75 -11.77
CA ALA A 190 2.21 -8.53 -12.99
C ALA A 190 3.50 -7.76 -12.69
N VAL A 191 3.44 -6.72 -11.86
CA VAL A 191 4.62 -5.94 -11.46
C VAL A 191 5.56 -6.76 -10.58
N GLY A 192 5.06 -7.55 -9.65
CA GLY A 192 5.89 -8.45 -8.84
C GLY A 192 6.68 -9.43 -9.70
N TYR A 193 6.04 -10.06 -10.69
CA TYR A 193 6.75 -10.92 -11.64
C TYR A 193 7.73 -10.16 -12.52
N LEU A 194 7.36 -8.96 -12.98
CA LEU A 194 8.24 -8.12 -13.79
C LEU A 194 9.51 -7.75 -13.01
N PHE A 195 9.39 -7.39 -11.74
CA PHE A 195 10.54 -7.16 -10.87
C PHE A 195 11.39 -8.40 -10.64
N ASN A 196 10.78 -9.58 -10.45
CA ASN A 196 11.53 -10.83 -10.29
C ASN A 196 12.32 -11.19 -11.56
N ILE A 197 11.74 -10.97 -12.75
CA ILE A 197 12.41 -11.23 -14.03
C ILE A 197 13.54 -10.23 -14.26
N PHE A 198 13.28 -8.93 -14.08
CA PHE A 198 14.27 -7.87 -14.34
C PHE A 198 15.17 -7.57 -13.15
N GLN A 199 15.14 -8.40 -12.09
CA GLN A 199 15.93 -8.17 -10.88
C GLN A 199 17.42 -8.01 -11.19
N TYR A 200 17.95 -8.75 -12.17
CA TYR A 200 19.34 -8.68 -12.63
C TYR A 200 19.75 -7.30 -13.20
N LEU A 201 18.78 -6.48 -13.64
CA LEU A 201 19.02 -5.15 -14.20
C LEU A 201 19.20 -4.08 -13.10
N PHE A 202 18.75 -4.41 -11.88
CA PHE A 202 18.70 -3.50 -10.73
C PHE A 202 19.79 -3.77 -9.69
N ILE A 203 20.42 -4.96 -9.73
CA ILE A 203 21.62 -5.32 -8.96
C ILE A 203 22.85 -4.64 -9.56
#